data_AF-A0A363RJA3-F1
#
_entry.id   AF-A0A363RJA3-F1
#
_cell.length_a   1.000
_cell.length_b   1.000
_cell.length_c   1.000
_cell.angle_alpha   90.00
_cell.angle_beta   90.00
_cell.angle_gamma   90.00
#
_symmetry.space_group_name_H-M   'P 1'
#
loop_
_entity.id
_entity.type
_entity.pdbx_description
1 polymer ?
#
loop_
_entity_poly.entity_id
_entity_poly.type
_entity_poly.pdbx_seq_one_letter_code
_entity_poly.pdbx_strand_id
1 'polypeptide(L)'
;MSDIQQEEAHTGPVKSPKQFLWTVIFAFVIPVFAIIGLVTFVTSANKSGPGAADNAGSIESRLQKVGSVEIRDANRPLKSGQEVYQAQCATCHATGAAGAPKFEDAAAWAPRIKTGLEALLHSALAGKGAMAPQGGGDFEDTEIARGVVYMANAAGAKFDEPQRPASASADAAGSATPATAAAAAPAATSAPAAAASEPAAAVAAAPAAAAPTANAAANGKALYDKACFVCHAAGVAGAPKFGDKAAWAPYIAQGIDSMVKIAISGKGAMPPRGGSSASDEEIHAAVQYMVEQAQ
;
A
#
# COMPACT_ATOMS: atom_id res chain seq x y z
N MET A 1 72.24 65.43 37.58
CA MET A 1 70.98 65.90 38.19
C MET A 1 69.92 65.67 37.12
N SER A 2 69.42 64.45 36.91
CA SER A 2 68.48 63.72 37.79
C SER A 2 67.30 64.64 38.13
N ASP A 3 66.22 64.51 37.36
CA ASP A 3 64.94 63.91 37.80
C ASP A 3 64.25 64.81 38.85
N ILE A 4 62.99 65.23 38.70
CA ILE A 4 61.80 64.40 38.54
C ILE A 4 60.71 65.23 37.85
N GLN A 5 60.13 64.70 36.77
CA GLN A 5 58.83 65.14 36.26
C GLN A 5 57.78 64.80 37.33
N GLN A 6 57.13 65.80 37.92
CA GLN A 6 56.04 65.55 38.87
C GLN A 6 54.86 64.91 38.13
N GLU A 7 54.54 63.70 38.56
CA GLU A 7 53.47 62.82 38.08
C GLU A 7 52.11 63.54 38.08
N GLU A 8 51.38 63.42 36.96
CA GLU A 8 49.94 63.66 36.90
C GLU A 8 49.24 62.80 37.95
N ALA A 9 48.73 63.45 38.99
CA ALA A 9 47.97 62.78 40.05
C ALA A 9 46.80 62.01 39.43
N HIS A 10 46.91 60.68 39.47
CA HIS A 10 45.91 59.71 39.06
C HIS A 10 44.61 59.83 39.88
N THR A 11 43.81 60.85 39.60
CA THR A 11 42.44 60.94 40.10
C THR A 11 41.51 60.25 39.11
N GLY A 12 41.16 59.01 39.41
CA GLY A 12 40.20 58.24 38.60
C GLY A 12 38.83 58.93 38.53
N PRO A 13 37.90 58.42 37.69
CA PRO A 13 36.59 59.05 37.41
C PRO A 13 35.67 59.28 38.63
N VAL A 14 36.05 58.78 39.80
CA VAL A 14 35.21 58.66 40.99
C VAL A 14 35.62 59.71 42.02
N LYS A 15 34.87 60.81 42.09
CA LYS A 15 35.22 61.99 42.91
C LYS A 15 34.56 62.01 44.30
N SER A 16 33.66 61.08 44.59
CA SER A 16 33.01 60.98 45.91
C SER A 16 32.80 59.52 46.36
N PRO A 17 32.80 59.25 47.67
CA PRO A 17 32.52 57.92 48.20
C PRO A 17 31.15 57.37 47.76
N LYS A 18 30.16 58.26 47.57
CA LYS A 18 28.84 57.90 47.04
C LYS A 18 28.90 57.49 45.56
N GLN A 19 29.69 58.17 44.72
CA GLN A 19 29.89 57.77 43.33
C GLN A 19 30.67 56.46 43.21
N PHE A 20 31.57 56.17 44.15
CA PHE A 20 32.27 54.88 44.20
C PHE A 20 31.31 53.74 44.54
N LEU A 21 30.45 53.93 45.54
CA LEU A 21 29.41 52.96 45.88
C LEU A 21 28.49 52.68 44.68
N TRP A 22 27.99 53.71 44.00
CA TRP A 22 27.12 53.55 42.84
C TRP A 22 27.81 52.91 41.64
N THR A 23 29.07 53.27 41.35
CA THR A 23 29.84 52.67 40.26
C THR A 23 30.07 51.18 40.50
N VAL A 24 30.39 50.78 41.74
CA VAL A 24 30.56 49.37 42.11
C VAL A 24 29.24 48.61 42.04
N ILE A 25 28.14 49.20 42.54
CA ILE A 25 26.81 48.59 42.44
C ILE A 25 26.44 48.37 40.97
N PHE A 26 26.55 49.37 40.10
CA PHE A 26 26.18 49.19 38.70
C PHE A 26 27.12 48.26 37.93
N ALA A 27 28.42 48.25 38.23
CA ALA A 27 29.39 47.38 37.57
C ALA A 27 29.26 45.90 37.95
N PHE A 28 28.74 45.58 39.14
CA PHE A 28 28.58 44.19 39.59
C PHE A 28 27.12 43.71 39.57
N VAL A 29 26.17 44.55 39.97
CA VAL A 29 24.77 44.15 40.10
C VAL A 29 24.10 44.02 38.73
N ILE A 30 24.28 44.98 37.83
CA ILE A 30 23.64 44.92 36.50
C ILE A 30 24.11 43.69 35.71
N PRO A 31 25.41 43.38 35.60
CA PRO A 31 25.85 42.18 34.88
C PRO A 31 25.39 40.89 35.54
N VAL A 32 25.34 40.81 36.87
CA VAL A 32 24.85 39.62 37.59
C VAL A 32 23.36 39.39 37.29
N PHE A 33 22.52 40.42 37.37
CA PHE A 33 21.10 40.28 37.03
C PHE A 33 20.87 39.99 35.55
N ALA A 34 21.70 40.56 34.65
CA ALA A 34 21.65 40.24 33.23
C ALA A 34 22.02 38.76 32.96
N ILE A 35 23.06 38.24 33.59
CA ILE A 35 23.46 36.84 33.48
C ILE A 35 22.39 35.93 34.08
N ILE A 36 21.83 36.25 35.25
CA ILE A 36 20.72 35.48 35.85
C ILE A 36 19.52 35.49 34.92
N GLY A 37 19.14 36.64 34.36
CA GLY A 37 18.04 36.76 33.39
C GLY A 37 18.28 35.99 32.11
N LEU A 38 19.52 35.94 31.62
CA LEU A 38 19.88 35.18 30.42
C LEU A 38 19.92 33.68 30.71
N VAL A 39 20.40 33.27 31.88
CA VAL A 39 20.36 31.87 32.33
C VAL A 39 18.91 31.43 32.54
N THR A 40 18.04 32.22 33.18
CA THR A 40 16.62 31.87 33.31
C THR A 40 15.97 31.82 31.93
N PHE A 41 16.23 32.79 31.05
CA PHE A 41 15.71 32.75 29.68
C PHE A 41 16.15 31.51 28.89
N VAL A 42 17.44 31.15 28.94
CA VAL A 42 17.98 29.96 28.26
C VAL A 42 17.51 28.66 28.93
N THR A 43 17.31 28.65 30.24
CA THR A 43 16.90 27.44 30.98
C THR A 43 15.39 27.25 31.08
N SER A 44 14.59 28.29 30.85
CA SER A 44 13.12 28.26 30.78
C SER A 44 12.60 27.80 29.42
N ALA A 45 13.44 27.72 28.37
CA ALA A 45 13.12 26.96 27.18
C ALA A 45 13.11 25.47 27.54
N ASN A 46 11.90 24.92 27.75
CA ASN A 46 11.55 23.53 28.05
C ASN A 46 12.73 22.54 28.15
N LYS A 47 13.27 22.37 29.37
CA LYS A 47 13.98 21.14 29.73
C LYS A 47 12.97 19.99 29.83
N SER A 48 12.67 19.35 28.71
CA SER A 48 12.16 17.98 28.72
C SER A 48 13.31 17.07 29.15
N GLY A 49 13.27 16.60 30.39
CA GLY A 49 14.19 15.54 30.85
C GLY A 49 13.98 14.25 30.06
N PRO A 50 14.95 13.32 30.02
CA PRO A 50 14.75 12.01 29.41
C PRO A 50 13.55 11.33 30.08
N GLY A 51 12.43 11.21 29.37
CA GLY A 51 11.18 10.65 29.89
C GLY A 51 10.03 11.65 30.11
N ALA A 52 10.24 12.97 30.03
CA ALA A 52 9.17 13.97 30.16
C ALA A 52 8.47 14.27 28.82
N ALA A 53 8.12 13.21 28.10
CA ALA A 53 7.25 13.24 26.93
C ALA A 53 6.00 12.38 27.19
N ASP A 54 5.40 12.55 28.37
CA ASP A 54 4.01 12.19 28.61
C ASP A 54 3.12 13.22 27.91
N ASN A 55 3.19 13.23 26.59
CA ASN A 55 2.21 13.89 25.76
C ASN A 55 1.01 12.95 25.74
N ALA A 56 -0.18 13.43 26.10
CA ALA A 56 -1.40 12.64 25.88
C ALA A 56 -1.50 12.10 24.43
N GLY A 57 -0.84 12.76 23.46
CA GLY A 57 -0.68 12.25 22.09
C GLY A 57 0.35 11.14 21.86
N SER A 58 1.35 10.93 22.73
CA SER A 58 2.34 9.84 22.59
C SER A 58 1.78 8.49 23.06
N ILE A 59 0.92 8.49 24.09
CA ILE A 59 0.14 7.29 24.48
C ILE A 59 -0.88 6.96 23.38
N GLU A 60 -1.59 7.96 22.85
CA GLU A 60 -2.52 7.76 21.73
C GLU A 60 -1.79 7.17 20.50
N SER A 61 -0.63 7.71 20.13
CA SER A 61 0.19 7.20 19.01
C SER A 61 0.73 5.77 19.23
N ARG A 62 0.85 5.34 20.49
CA ARG A 62 1.28 4.00 20.90
C ARG A 62 0.11 3.02 21.04
N LEU A 63 -1.10 3.53 21.26
CA LEU A 63 -2.36 2.78 21.32
C LEU A 63 -3.09 2.72 19.98
N GLN A 64 -2.68 3.52 18.98
CA GLN A 64 -3.15 3.37 17.60
C GLN A 64 -2.97 1.91 17.20
N LYS A 65 -4.10 1.24 16.89
CA LYS A 65 -4.09 -0.09 16.30
C LYS A 65 -3.15 -0.07 15.10
N VAL A 66 -2.20 -1.00 15.07
CA VAL A 66 -1.37 -1.24 13.89
C VAL A 66 -2.29 -1.45 12.68
N GLY A 67 -2.29 -0.48 11.78
CA GLY A 67 -3.15 -0.43 10.59
C GLY A 67 -4.31 0.56 10.72
N SER A 68 -4.06 1.83 10.39
CA SER A 68 -5.13 2.74 9.96
C SER A 68 -5.50 2.39 8.52
N VAL A 69 -6.69 1.84 8.30
CA VAL A 69 -7.21 1.61 6.94
C VAL A 69 -7.93 2.89 6.51
N GLU A 70 -7.30 3.65 5.64
CA GLU A 70 -7.95 4.78 4.99
C GLU A 70 -8.66 4.29 3.73
N ILE A 71 -9.99 4.29 3.76
CA ILE A 71 -10.81 3.91 2.60
C ILE A 71 -10.87 5.13 1.68
N ARG A 72 -10.03 5.14 0.64
CA ARG A 72 -10.14 6.12 -0.44
C ARG A 72 -11.40 5.84 -1.26
N ASP A 73 -12.08 6.91 -1.68
CA ASP A 73 -13.23 6.84 -2.56
C ASP A 73 -12.85 6.17 -3.89
N ALA A 74 -13.42 4.99 -4.17
CA ALA A 74 -13.19 4.22 -5.40
C ALA A 74 -13.66 4.95 -6.67
N ASN A 75 -14.56 5.93 -6.53
CA ASN A 75 -15.12 6.71 -7.64
C ASN A 75 -14.44 8.06 -7.84
N ARG A 76 -13.44 8.43 -7.03
CA ARG A 76 -12.72 9.70 -7.22
C ARG A 76 -12.16 9.82 -8.66
N PRO A 77 -12.06 11.03 -9.22
CA PRO A 77 -11.38 11.23 -10.49
C PRO A 77 -9.95 10.67 -10.44
N LEU A 78 -9.60 9.84 -11.42
CA LEU A 78 -8.25 9.30 -11.57
C LEU A 78 -7.28 10.42 -11.93
N LYS A 79 -6.14 10.47 -11.25
CA LYS A 79 -5.04 11.36 -11.65
C LYS A 79 -4.51 10.97 -13.02
N SER A 80 -3.97 11.95 -13.73
CA SER A 80 -3.22 11.75 -14.96
C SER A 80 -1.86 11.09 -14.67
N GLY A 81 -1.27 10.47 -15.69
CA GLY A 81 0.06 9.86 -15.56
C GLY A 81 1.16 10.86 -15.18
N GLN A 82 1.06 12.09 -15.68
CA GLN A 82 1.99 13.17 -15.33
C GLN A 82 1.88 13.57 -13.86
N GLU A 83 0.67 13.69 -13.31
CA GLU A 83 0.47 14.03 -11.91
C GLU A 83 1.00 12.94 -10.98
N VAL A 84 0.77 11.68 -11.32
CA VAL A 84 1.31 10.52 -10.57
C VAL A 84 2.83 10.52 -10.60
N TYR A 85 3.41 10.76 -11.79
CA TYR A 85 4.86 10.85 -11.94
C TYR A 85 5.46 11.94 -11.05
N GLN A 86 4.92 13.16 -11.09
CA GLN A 86 5.44 14.27 -10.29
C GLN A 86 5.26 14.05 -8.79
N ALA A 87 4.15 13.42 -8.40
CA ALA A 87 3.83 13.22 -7.00
C ALA A 87 4.75 12.20 -6.31
N GLN A 88 5.23 11.15 -7.00
CA GLN A 88 6.05 10.10 -6.36
C GLN A 88 7.19 9.54 -7.21
N CYS A 89 7.00 9.36 -8.52
CA CYS A 89 8.01 8.69 -9.34
C CYS A 89 9.23 9.58 -9.65
N ALA A 90 9.03 10.89 -9.74
CA ALA A 90 10.05 11.87 -10.10
C ALA A 90 11.22 11.89 -9.12
N THR A 91 10.97 11.64 -7.84
CA THR A 91 12.00 11.60 -6.78
C THR A 91 13.18 10.71 -7.15
N CYS A 92 12.92 9.57 -7.80
CA CYS A 92 13.97 8.65 -8.23
C CYS A 92 14.23 8.72 -9.74
N HIS A 93 13.17 8.81 -10.55
CA HIS A 93 13.31 8.70 -12.00
C HIS A 93 13.68 10.01 -12.70
N ALA A 94 13.55 11.19 -12.08
CA ALA A 94 14.00 12.43 -12.70
C ALA A 94 15.53 12.47 -12.88
N THR A 95 16.27 11.96 -11.88
CA THR A 95 17.74 11.95 -11.86
C THR A 95 18.35 10.57 -12.11
N GLY A 96 17.55 9.51 -12.03
CA GLY A 96 18.03 8.13 -12.08
C GLY A 96 18.63 7.65 -10.75
N ALA A 97 18.14 8.18 -9.63
CA ALA A 97 18.60 7.83 -8.30
C ALA A 97 18.47 6.31 -8.05
N ALA A 98 19.41 5.76 -7.27
CA ALA A 98 19.46 4.32 -6.95
C ALA A 98 19.44 3.38 -8.18
N GLY A 99 19.93 3.86 -9.33
CA GLY A 99 19.96 3.09 -10.59
C GLY A 99 18.60 3.04 -11.31
N ALA A 100 17.67 3.92 -10.95
CA ALA A 100 16.40 4.05 -11.66
C ALA A 100 16.63 4.49 -13.13
N PRO A 101 15.86 3.95 -14.09
CA PRO A 101 15.91 4.45 -15.46
C PRO A 101 15.41 5.90 -15.49
N LYS A 102 16.26 6.81 -15.99
CA LYS A 102 15.97 8.24 -16.00
C LYS A 102 14.81 8.55 -16.95
N PHE A 103 13.92 9.44 -16.54
CA PHE A 103 12.83 9.95 -17.36
C PHE A 103 13.37 10.55 -18.67
N GLU A 104 12.69 10.30 -19.78
CA GLU A 104 13.08 10.68 -21.16
C GLU A 104 14.37 10.01 -21.70
N ASP A 105 15.03 9.13 -20.95
CA ASP A 105 16.20 8.41 -21.44
C ASP A 105 15.81 7.23 -22.34
N ALA A 106 15.66 7.49 -23.64
CA ALA A 106 15.30 6.47 -24.62
C ALA A 106 16.23 5.25 -24.61
N ALA A 107 17.53 5.40 -24.29
CA ALA A 107 18.47 4.28 -24.26
C ALA A 107 18.24 3.37 -23.05
N ALA A 108 18.01 3.95 -21.87
CA ALA A 108 17.68 3.20 -20.66
C ALA A 108 16.31 2.50 -20.76
N TRP A 109 15.36 3.14 -21.44
CA TRP A 109 13.98 2.64 -21.56
C TRP A 109 13.73 1.70 -22.74
N ALA A 110 14.47 1.79 -23.85
CA ALA A 110 14.29 0.92 -25.01
C ALA A 110 14.22 -0.60 -24.68
N PRO A 111 15.13 -1.20 -23.89
CA PRO A 111 15.03 -2.62 -23.54
C PRO A 111 13.84 -2.94 -22.62
N ARG A 112 13.33 -1.94 -21.88
CA ARG A 112 12.20 -2.05 -20.96
C ARG A 112 10.88 -1.95 -21.70
N ILE A 113 10.76 -1.01 -22.62
CA ILE A 113 9.60 -0.84 -23.48
C ILE A 113 9.35 -2.14 -24.30
N LYS A 114 10.42 -2.82 -24.74
CA LYS A 114 10.32 -4.11 -25.44
C LYS A 114 9.68 -5.24 -24.63
N THR A 115 9.67 -5.17 -23.29
CA THR A 115 9.00 -6.19 -22.46
C THR A 115 7.48 -6.01 -22.45
N GLY A 116 6.97 -4.89 -22.98
CA GLY A 116 5.55 -4.55 -22.98
C GLY A 116 5.08 -3.85 -21.70
N LEU A 117 3.90 -3.24 -21.78
CA LEU A 117 3.30 -2.46 -20.71
C LEU A 117 3.05 -3.29 -19.44
N GLU A 118 2.53 -4.51 -19.57
CA GLU A 118 2.22 -5.38 -18.43
C GLU A 118 3.44 -5.70 -17.57
N ALA A 119 4.60 -5.95 -18.19
CA ALA A 119 5.83 -6.23 -17.46
C ALA A 119 6.37 -4.98 -16.72
N LEU A 120 6.19 -3.80 -17.31
CA LEU A 120 6.54 -2.52 -16.68
C LEU A 120 5.62 -2.23 -15.51
N LEU A 121 4.31 -2.43 -15.69
CA LEU A 121 3.30 -2.25 -14.67
C LEU A 121 3.52 -3.23 -13.51
N HIS A 122 3.77 -4.50 -13.79
CA HIS A 122 4.10 -5.48 -12.77
C HIS A 122 5.32 -5.07 -11.95
N SER A 123 6.38 -4.58 -12.60
CA SER A 123 7.57 -4.07 -11.90
C SER A 123 7.23 -2.85 -11.03
N ALA A 124 6.33 -1.96 -11.48
CA ALA A 124 5.88 -0.79 -10.75
C ALA A 124 5.03 -1.14 -9.52
N LEU A 125 4.09 -2.08 -9.67
CA LEU A 125 3.18 -2.50 -8.61
C LEU A 125 3.89 -3.38 -7.56
N ALA A 126 4.66 -4.38 -8.00
CA ALA A 126 5.37 -5.29 -7.10
C ALA A 126 6.67 -4.70 -6.54
N GLY A 127 7.18 -3.63 -7.14
CA GLY A 127 8.51 -3.11 -6.86
C GLY A 127 9.60 -3.93 -7.55
N LYS A 128 10.77 -3.32 -7.76
CA LYS A 128 11.93 -3.98 -8.39
C LYS A 128 13.24 -3.29 -7.99
N GLY A 129 14.18 -4.07 -7.46
CA GLY A 129 15.45 -3.53 -6.99
C GLY A 129 15.25 -2.55 -5.83
N ALA A 130 15.75 -1.32 -5.96
CA ALA A 130 15.56 -0.27 -4.97
C ALA A 130 14.18 0.43 -5.05
N MET A 131 13.35 0.08 -6.05
CA MET A 131 12.02 0.65 -6.20
C MET A 131 11.01 -0.12 -5.35
N ALA A 132 10.38 0.56 -4.39
CA ALA A 132 9.32 0.02 -3.56
C ALA A 132 8.03 -0.28 -4.35
N PRO A 133 7.13 -1.15 -3.84
CA PRO A 133 5.80 -1.37 -4.42
C PRO A 133 5.04 -0.06 -4.63
N GLN A 134 4.34 0.04 -5.77
CA GLN A 134 3.63 1.25 -6.24
C GLN A 134 4.50 2.54 -6.26
N GLY A 135 5.82 2.40 -6.37
CA GLY A 135 6.75 3.54 -6.30
C GLY A 135 6.84 4.19 -4.93
N GLY A 136 6.35 3.53 -3.87
CA GLY A 136 6.38 4.01 -2.49
C GLY A 136 5.23 4.94 -2.10
N GLY A 137 4.16 5.03 -2.90
CA GLY A 137 2.98 5.85 -2.60
C GLY A 137 1.66 5.09 -2.72
N ASP A 138 0.62 5.66 -2.11
CA ASP A 138 -0.73 5.08 -2.08
C ASP A 138 -1.58 5.55 -3.27
N PHE A 139 -1.41 4.94 -4.44
CA PHE A 139 -2.21 5.21 -5.65
C PHE A 139 -3.10 4.02 -6.02
N GLU A 140 -4.15 4.28 -6.80
CA GLU A 140 -4.88 3.20 -7.48
C GLU A 140 -3.97 2.57 -8.56
N ASP A 141 -4.08 1.27 -8.80
CA ASP A 141 -3.27 0.57 -9.81
C ASP A 141 -3.41 1.19 -11.21
N THR A 142 -4.61 1.69 -11.55
CA THR A 142 -4.86 2.44 -12.78
C THR A 142 -4.05 3.73 -12.85
N GLU A 143 -3.88 4.45 -11.73
CA GLU A 143 -3.08 5.67 -11.65
C GLU A 143 -1.59 5.35 -11.81
N ILE A 144 -1.11 4.26 -11.20
CA ILE A 144 0.26 3.76 -11.41
C ILE A 144 0.48 3.40 -12.88
N ALA A 145 -0.47 2.72 -13.51
CA ALA A 145 -0.38 2.36 -14.92
C ALA A 145 -0.30 3.59 -15.83
N ARG A 146 -1.07 4.65 -15.54
CA ARG A 146 -0.94 5.94 -16.22
C ARG A 146 0.44 6.57 -16.03
N GLY A 147 0.99 6.53 -14.82
CA GLY A 147 2.34 7.01 -14.53
C GLY A 147 3.41 6.28 -15.34
N VAL A 148 3.31 4.95 -15.41
CA VAL A 148 4.21 4.10 -16.23
C VAL A 148 4.11 4.43 -17.72
N VAL A 149 2.89 4.59 -18.23
CA VAL A 149 2.65 4.97 -19.63
C VAL A 149 3.24 6.35 -19.94
N TYR A 150 3.03 7.34 -19.06
CA TYR A 150 3.62 8.67 -19.21
C TYR A 150 5.15 8.62 -19.34
N MET A 151 5.82 7.86 -18.47
CA MET A 151 7.27 7.71 -18.47
C MET A 151 7.79 6.94 -19.69
N ALA A 152 7.13 5.85 -20.05
CA ALA A 152 7.51 5.05 -21.21
C ALA A 152 7.31 5.83 -22.52
N ASN A 153 6.21 6.57 -22.65
CA ASN A 153 5.92 7.37 -23.84
C ASN A 153 6.88 8.55 -23.98
N ALA A 154 7.26 9.20 -22.87
CA ALA A 154 8.30 10.22 -22.86
C ALA A 154 9.66 9.69 -23.35
N ALA A 155 9.91 8.39 -23.21
CA ALA A 155 11.12 7.72 -23.69
C ALA A 155 10.94 7.02 -25.07
N GLY A 156 9.84 7.28 -25.77
CA GLY A 156 9.60 6.83 -27.15
C GLY A 156 8.64 5.65 -27.32
N ALA A 157 7.96 5.19 -26.26
CA ALA A 157 6.84 4.26 -26.40
C ALA A 157 5.59 4.97 -26.96
N LYS A 158 4.59 4.16 -27.34
CA LYS A 158 3.27 4.62 -27.80
C LYS A 158 2.18 3.78 -27.14
N PHE A 159 2.21 3.69 -25.82
CA PHE A 159 1.18 3.00 -25.07
C PHE A 159 -0.03 3.90 -24.88
N ASP A 160 -1.21 3.31 -25.01
CA ASP A 160 -2.47 3.99 -24.73
C ASP A 160 -2.60 4.24 -23.23
N GLU A 161 -3.25 5.35 -22.87
CA GLU A 161 -3.49 5.66 -21.46
C GLU A 161 -4.56 4.73 -20.87
N PRO A 162 -4.23 3.97 -19.81
CA PRO A 162 -5.17 3.03 -19.20
C PRO A 162 -6.39 3.75 -18.63
N GLN A 163 -7.57 3.25 -19.02
CA GLN A 163 -8.84 3.71 -18.48
C GLN A 163 -9.22 2.90 -17.25
N ARG A 164 -10.01 3.50 -16.35
CA ARG A 164 -10.62 2.76 -15.25
C ARG A 164 -11.33 1.53 -15.84
N PRO A 165 -11.07 0.31 -15.37
CA PRO A 165 -11.80 -0.87 -15.82
C PRO A 165 -13.29 -0.63 -15.65
N ALA A 166 -14.06 -0.78 -16.73
CA ALA A 166 -15.50 -0.55 -16.72
C ALA A 166 -16.22 -1.67 -15.97
N SER A 167 -16.25 -1.57 -14.65
CA SER A 167 -17.24 -2.25 -13.80
C SER A 167 -17.63 -1.38 -12.61
N ALA A 168 -17.93 -0.10 -12.86
CA ALA A 168 -18.59 0.81 -11.90
C ALA A 168 -18.99 2.15 -12.55
N SER A 169 -19.58 2.14 -13.74
CA SER A 169 -20.30 3.33 -14.24
C SER A 169 -21.49 2.86 -15.07
N ALA A 170 -22.63 2.79 -14.39
CA ALA A 170 -23.90 3.00 -15.04
C ALA A 170 -23.87 4.42 -15.61
N ASP A 171 -23.75 4.53 -16.94
CA ASP A 171 -24.57 5.41 -17.76
C ASP A 171 -24.14 5.31 -19.23
N ALA A 172 -24.83 4.42 -19.94
CA ALA A 172 -25.20 4.67 -21.32
C ALA A 172 -26.73 4.77 -21.37
N ALA A 173 -27.28 5.78 -20.67
CA ALA A 173 -28.62 6.26 -20.92
C ALA A 173 -28.59 7.09 -22.22
N GLY A 174 -28.96 6.45 -23.32
CA GLY A 174 -29.04 7.04 -24.64
C GLY A 174 -29.98 6.27 -25.55
N SER A 175 -31.28 6.35 -25.22
CA SER A 175 -32.42 6.16 -26.12
C SER A 175 -32.69 4.76 -26.69
N ALA A 176 -33.44 3.95 -25.93
CA ALA A 176 -34.55 3.18 -26.50
C ALA A 176 -35.56 2.83 -25.40
N THR A 177 -36.76 3.38 -25.54
CA THR A 177 -37.97 3.05 -24.78
C THR A 177 -38.17 1.52 -24.76
N PRO A 178 -38.41 0.87 -23.60
CA PRO A 178 -38.66 -0.56 -23.58
C PRO A 178 -40.08 -0.83 -24.07
N ALA A 179 -40.20 -1.24 -25.33
CA ALA A 179 -41.40 -1.88 -25.84
C ALA A 179 -41.47 -3.31 -25.26
N THR A 180 -42.50 -3.53 -24.46
CA THR A 180 -42.91 -4.82 -23.92
C THR A 180 -43.35 -5.77 -25.04
N ALA A 181 -42.74 -6.96 -25.10
CA ALA A 181 -43.29 -8.14 -25.75
C ALA A 181 -42.81 -9.37 -24.94
N ALA A 182 -43.58 -9.79 -23.94
CA ALA A 182 -44.59 -10.84 -24.06
C ALA A 182 -43.98 -12.21 -24.42
N ALA A 183 -43.47 -12.89 -23.39
CA ALA A 183 -43.23 -14.33 -23.43
C ALA A 183 -44.57 -15.06 -23.25
N ALA A 184 -44.96 -15.84 -24.26
CA ALA A 184 -46.12 -16.72 -24.23
C ALA A 184 -45.81 -17.98 -23.40
N ALA A 185 -46.66 -18.26 -22.41
CA ALA A 185 -46.75 -19.53 -21.71
C ALA A 185 -47.43 -20.60 -22.58
N PRO A 186 -47.27 -21.89 -22.24
CA PRO A 186 -48.40 -22.79 -22.28
C PRO A 186 -48.69 -23.40 -20.91
N ALA A 187 -49.98 -23.39 -20.57
CA ALA A 187 -50.56 -23.99 -19.38
C ALA A 187 -50.76 -25.51 -19.55
N ALA A 188 -50.82 -26.17 -18.40
CA ALA A 188 -50.89 -27.61 -18.20
C ALA A 188 -52.28 -28.23 -18.47
N THR A 189 -52.29 -29.55 -18.71
CA THR A 189 -53.43 -30.43 -18.44
C THR A 189 -52.97 -31.82 -17.95
N SER A 190 -53.35 -32.10 -16.69
CA SER A 190 -53.93 -33.32 -16.09
C SER A 190 -53.44 -34.74 -16.46
N ALA A 191 -53.04 -35.49 -15.42
CA ALA A 191 -52.84 -36.96 -15.35
C ALA A 191 -54.20 -37.73 -15.23
N PRO A 192 -54.31 -39.10 -15.22
CA PRO A 192 -53.54 -40.02 -14.35
C PRO A 192 -53.29 -41.50 -14.81
N ALA A 193 -52.49 -42.21 -13.99
CA ALA A 193 -52.54 -43.62 -13.57
C ALA A 193 -51.95 -44.80 -14.42
N ALA A 194 -50.96 -45.46 -13.78
CA ALA A 194 -50.83 -46.91 -13.48
C ALA A 194 -49.78 -47.80 -14.22
N ALA A 195 -48.96 -48.44 -13.36
CA ALA A 195 -48.38 -49.79 -13.40
C ALA A 195 -46.99 -50.06 -14.05
N ALA A 196 -46.03 -50.31 -13.13
CA ALA A 196 -45.01 -51.38 -13.09
C ALA A 196 -43.96 -51.54 -14.22
N SER A 197 -42.67 -51.33 -13.87
CA SER A 197 -41.57 -52.33 -13.91
C SER A 197 -40.23 -51.69 -13.50
N GLU A 198 -39.53 -52.26 -12.51
CA GLU A 198 -38.10 -52.06 -12.17
C GLU A 198 -37.23 -53.08 -12.96
N PRO A 199 -35.87 -53.04 -12.95
CA PRO A 199 -34.94 -51.92 -12.81
C PRO A 199 -33.82 -51.96 -13.90
N ALA A 200 -33.17 -50.83 -14.20
CA ALA A 200 -31.80 -50.85 -14.74
C ALA A 200 -31.07 -49.54 -14.43
N ALA A 201 -29.90 -49.67 -13.81
CA ALA A 201 -29.04 -48.60 -13.35
C ALA A 201 -28.68 -47.60 -14.48
N ALA A 202 -28.83 -46.31 -14.19
CA ALA A 202 -28.19 -45.23 -14.94
C ALA A 202 -27.67 -44.17 -13.96
N VAL A 203 -26.37 -43.99 -14.03
CA VAL A 203 -25.51 -43.13 -13.22
C VAL A 203 -26.12 -41.72 -13.13
N ALA A 204 -26.34 -41.24 -11.91
CA ALA A 204 -26.64 -39.83 -11.66
C ALA A 204 -25.46 -39.00 -12.17
N ALA A 205 -25.67 -38.26 -13.26
CA ALA A 205 -24.75 -37.22 -13.69
C ALA A 205 -24.63 -36.20 -12.55
N ALA A 206 -23.45 -36.16 -11.94
CA ALA A 206 -23.07 -35.12 -11.00
C ALA A 206 -23.28 -33.75 -11.70
N PRO A 207 -23.82 -32.74 -11.00
CA PRO A 207 -23.90 -31.40 -11.55
C PRO A 207 -22.47 -30.96 -11.88
N ALA A 208 -22.22 -30.66 -13.16
CA ALA A 208 -20.98 -30.05 -13.59
C ALA A 208 -20.75 -28.81 -12.73
N ALA A 209 -19.62 -28.78 -12.02
CA ALA A 209 -19.19 -27.63 -11.25
C ALA A 209 -19.26 -26.40 -12.17
N ALA A 210 -20.11 -25.44 -11.81
CA ALA A 210 -20.22 -24.20 -12.54
C ALA A 210 -18.83 -23.60 -12.64
N ALA A 211 -18.35 -23.40 -13.88
CA ALA A 211 -17.08 -22.74 -14.11
C ALA A 211 -17.09 -21.39 -13.36
N PRO A 212 -16.07 -21.08 -12.55
CA PRO A 212 -16.02 -19.83 -11.84
C PRO A 212 -16.09 -18.69 -12.84
N THR A 213 -16.85 -17.65 -12.51
CA THR A 213 -16.90 -16.44 -13.33
C THR A 213 -15.49 -15.86 -13.41
N ALA A 214 -15.13 -15.21 -14.52
CA ALA A 214 -13.80 -14.60 -14.69
C ALA A 214 -13.41 -13.66 -13.53
N ASN A 215 -14.41 -13.09 -12.86
CA ASN A 215 -14.26 -12.27 -11.67
C ASN A 215 -13.77 -13.07 -10.43
N ALA A 216 -14.26 -14.29 -10.23
CA ALA A 216 -13.83 -15.16 -9.14
C ALA A 216 -12.38 -15.64 -9.32
N ALA A 217 -11.96 -15.95 -10.56
CA ALA A 217 -10.58 -16.30 -10.87
C ALA A 217 -9.61 -15.13 -10.66
N ALA A 218 -10.00 -13.91 -11.06
CA ALA A 218 -9.21 -12.70 -10.83
C ALA A 218 -9.05 -12.40 -9.32
N ASN A 219 -10.14 -12.51 -8.55
CA ASN A 219 -10.12 -12.30 -7.11
C ASN A 219 -9.29 -13.36 -6.38
N GLY A 220 -9.39 -14.62 -6.80
CA GLY A 220 -8.60 -15.72 -6.25
C GLY A 220 -7.10 -15.53 -6.46
N LYS A 221 -6.70 -15.12 -7.66
CA LYS A 221 -5.31 -14.78 -7.97
C LYS A 221 -4.80 -13.61 -7.13
N ALA A 222 -5.58 -12.55 -7.02
CA ALA A 222 -5.20 -11.36 -6.25
C ALA A 222 -4.94 -11.71 -4.76
N LEU A 223 -5.79 -12.53 -4.15
CA LEU A 223 -5.58 -12.96 -2.77
C LEU A 223 -4.37 -13.89 -2.63
N TYR A 224 -4.17 -14.80 -3.60
CA TYR A 224 -2.97 -15.64 -3.63
C TYR A 224 -1.69 -14.78 -3.64
N ASP A 225 -1.61 -13.81 -4.55
CA ASP A 225 -0.45 -12.92 -4.72
C ASP A 225 -0.22 -12.02 -3.50
N LYS A 226 -1.27 -11.73 -2.71
CA LYS A 226 -1.18 -10.89 -1.52
C LYS A 226 -0.76 -11.65 -0.26
N ALA A 227 -1.23 -12.88 -0.08
CA ALA A 227 -1.10 -13.60 1.19
C ALA A 227 -0.54 -15.01 1.04
N CYS A 228 -1.06 -15.80 0.10
CA CYS A 228 -0.73 -17.22 0.02
C CYS A 228 0.65 -17.48 -0.62
N PHE A 229 1.10 -16.62 -1.54
CA PHE A 229 2.35 -16.79 -2.28
C PHE A 229 3.58 -16.86 -1.36
N VAL A 230 3.54 -16.14 -0.23
CA VAL A 230 4.66 -16.01 0.73
C VAL A 230 5.20 -17.38 1.13
N CYS A 231 4.30 -18.34 1.31
CA CYS A 231 4.68 -19.71 1.63
C CYS A 231 4.56 -20.66 0.43
N HIS A 232 3.50 -20.54 -0.38
CA HIS A 232 3.21 -21.52 -1.43
C HIS A 232 4.03 -21.34 -2.71
N ALA A 233 4.70 -20.20 -2.94
CA ALA A 233 5.53 -20.03 -4.13
C ALA A 233 6.80 -20.91 -4.09
N ALA A 234 7.44 -21.01 -2.92
CA ALA A 234 8.66 -21.78 -2.71
C ALA A 234 8.46 -23.07 -1.89
N GLY A 235 7.26 -23.27 -1.33
CA GLY A 235 6.99 -24.40 -0.42
C GLY A 235 7.59 -24.21 0.97
N VAL A 236 7.58 -22.97 1.48
CA VAL A 236 8.13 -22.62 2.80
C VAL A 236 7.43 -23.45 3.88
N ALA A 237 8.22 -23.95 4.85
CA ALA A 237 7.73 -24.78 5.96
C ALA A 237 6.95 -26.03 5.51
N GLY A 238 7.23 -26.56 4.31
CA GLY A 238 6.56 -27.74 3.77
C GLY A 238 5.20 -27.46 3.14
N ALA A 239 4.90 -26.19 2.82
CA ALA A 239 3.71 -25.85 2.06
C ALA A 239 3.75 -26.51 0.66
N PRO A 240 2.63 -27.05 0.15
CA PRO A 240 2.58 -27.56 -1.21
C PRO A 240 2.85 -26.42 -2.20
N LYS A 241 3.85 -26.62 -3.06
CA LYS A 241 4.32 -25.60 -3.99
C LYS A 241 3.26 -25.33 -5.06
N PHE A 242 2.96 -24.06 -5.30
CA PHE A 242 2.01 -23.63 -6.32
C PHE A 242 2.43 -24.16 -7.70
N GLY A 243 1.46 -24.74 -8.42
CA GLY A 243 1.67 -25.37 -9.72
C GLY A 243 2.28 -26.78 -9.69
N ASP A 244 2.62 -27.31 -8.52
CA ASP A 244 3.17 -28.67 -8.40
C ASP A 244 2.04 -29.72 -8.38
N LYS A 245 1.75 -30.30 -9.55
CA LYS A 245 0.68 -31.29 -9.70
C LYS A 245 0.84 -32.51 -8.79
N ALA A 246 2.07 -32.97 -8.57
CA ALA A 246 2.33 -34.16 -7.76
C ALA A 246 2.11 -33.87 -6.27
N ALA A 247 2.51 -32.68 -5.81
CA ALA A 247 2.26 -32.25 -4.44
C ALA A 247 0.78 -31.98 -4.17
N TRP A 248 0.02 -31.51 -5.16
CA TRP A 248 -1.38 -31.11 -5.00
C TRP A 248 -2.41 -32.23 -5.20
N ALA A 249 -2.09 -33.27 -5.99
CA ALA A 249 -2.97 -34.41 -6.26
C ALA A 249 -3.69 -35.01 -5.01
N PRO A 250 -3.02 -35.31 -3.88
CA PRO A 250 -3.69 -35.89 -2.72
C PRO A 250 -4.64 -34.93 -2.00
N TYR A 251 -4.47 -33.61 -2.18
CA TYR A 251 -5.37 -32.59 -1.61
C TYR A 251 -6.55 -32.33 -2.53
N ILE A 252 -6.32 -32.26 -3.85
CA ILE A 252 -7.38 -32.16 -4.86
C ILE A 252 -8.35 -33.34 -4.75
N ALA A 253 -7.83 -34.55 -4.48
CA ALA A 253 -8.65 -35.75 -4.25
C ALA A 253 -9.57 -35.65 -3.00
N GLN A 254 -9.27 -34.79 -2.03
CA GLN A 254 -10.10 -34.55 -0.85
C GLN A 254 -11.23 -33.53 -1.10
N GLY A 255 -11.20 -32.86 -2.26
CA GLY A 255 -12.19 -31.87 -2.66
C GLY A 255 -11.90 -30.45 -2.15
N ILE A 256 -12.45 -29.48 -2.86
CA ILE A 256 -12.18 -28.06 -2.63
C ILE A 256 -12.68 -27.56 -1.27
N ASP A 257 -13.83 -28.03 -0.82
CA ASP A 257 -14.40 -27.64 0.48
C ASP A 257 -13.49 -28.01 1.66
N SER A 258 -12.83 -29.17 1.58
CA SER A 258 -11.86 -29.60 2.60
C SER A 258 -10.65 -28.68 2.63
N MET A 259 -10.13 -28.31 1.46
CA MET A 259 -8.99 -27.40 1.32
C MET A 259 -9.33 -25.99 1.80
N VAL A 260 -10.52 -25.48 1.47
CA VAL A 260 -11.03 -24.18 1.94
C VAL A 260 -11.19 -24.17 3.44
N LYS A 261 -11.76 -25.22 4.03
CA LYS A 261 -11.89 -25.35 5.48
C LYS A 261 -10.53 -25.30 6.18
N ILE A 262 -9.53 -26.02 5.67
CA ILE A 262 -8.16 -25.98 6.19
C ILE A 262 -7.55 -24.60 6.02
N ALA A 263 -7.76 -23.94 4.88
CA ALA A 263 -7.25 -22.60 4.63
C ALA A 263 -7.85 -21.57 5.60
N ILE A 264 -9.14 -21.69 5.92
CA ILE A 264 -9.82 -20.82 6.90
C ILE A 264 -9.32 -21.09 8.32
N SER A 265 -9.27 -22.35 8.75
CA SER A 265 -8.88 -22.70 10.12
C SER A 265 -7.38 -22.64 10.39
N GLY A 266 -6.56 -22.71 9.35
CA GLY A 266 -5.13 -22.97 9.44
C GLY A 266 -4.84 -24.44 9.78
N LYS A 267 -3.60 -24.88 9.51
CA LYS A 267 -3.10 -26.21 9.87
C LYS A 267 -1.57 -26.23 9.91
N GLY A 268 -1.00 -26.68 11.03
CA GLY A 268 0.46 -26.74 11.19
C GLY A 268 1.09 -25.34 11.09
N ALA A 269 2.02 -25.17 10.16
CA ALA A 269 2.67 -23.88 9.89
C ALA A 269 1.81 -22.91 9.06
N MET A 270 0.66 -23.36 8.51
CA MET A 270 -0.25 -22.50 7.77
C MET A 270 -1.16 -21.73 8.76
N PRO A 271 -1.05 -20.39 8.87
CA PRO A 271 -1.91 -19.60 9.74
C PRO A 271 -3.37 -19.62 9.27
N PRO A 272 -4.35 -19.38 10.16
CA PRO A 272 -5.75 -19.20 9.79
C PRO A 272 -5.90 -18.15 8.69
N ARG A 273 -6.73 -18.45 7.70
CA ARG A 273 -6.99 -17.61 6.52
C ARG A 273 -5.73 -17.20 5.74
N GLY A 274 -4.66 -17.99 5.82
CA GLY A 274 -3.37 -17.66 5.21
C GLY A 274 -2.72 -16.39 5.80
N GLY A 275 -3.12 -15.98 7.01
CA GLY A 275 -2.65 -14.75 7.65
C GLY A 275 -3.33 -13.48 7.10
N SER A 276 -4.38 -13.64 6.30
CA SER A 276 -5.19 -12.55 5.76
C SER A 276 -6.46 -12.30 6.59
N SER A 277 -7.10 -11.15 6.34
CA SER A 277 -8.45 -10.84 6.82
C SER A 277 -9.52 -11.01 5.74
N ALA A 278 -9.21 -11.75 4.66
CA ALA A 278 -10.10 -11.96 3.52
C ALA A 278 -11.38 -12.69 3.94
N SER A 279 -12.49 -12.56 3.22
CA SER A 279 -13.75 -13.27 3.47
C SER A 279 -13.69 -14.75 3.09
N ASP A 280 -14.67 -15.57 3.50
CA ASP A 280 -14.67 -17.01 3.20
C ASP A 280 -14.76 -17.26 1.69
N GLU A 281 -15.49 -16.39 0.99
CA GLU A 281 -15.63 -16.40 -0.46
C GLU A 281 -14.30 -16.06 -1.15
N GLU A 282 -13.55 -15.09 -0.64
CA GLU A 282 -12.23 -14.73 -1.16
C GLU A 282 -11.23 -15.87 -0.93
N ILE A 283 -11.25 -16.50 0.26
CA ILE A 283 -10.42 -17.68 0.55
C ILE A 283 -10.79 -18.85 -0.37
N HIS A 284 -12.09 -19.09 -0.60
CA HIS A 284 -12.55 -20.11 -1.54
C HIS A 284 -12.02 -19.84 -2.95
N ALA A 285 -12.15 -18.61 -3.44
CA ALA A 285 -11.65 -18.21 -4.75
C ALA A 285 -10.13 -18.40 -4.88
N ALA A 286 -9.36 -18.08 -3.84
CA ALA A 286 -7.91 -18.27 -3.84
C ALA A 286 -7.50 -19.74 -3.86
N VAL A 287 -8.16 -20.59 -3.05
CA VAL A 287 -7.92 -22.04 -3.06
C VAL A 287 -8.28 -22.63 -4.43
N GLN A 288 -9.40 -22.20 -5.02
CA GLN A 288 -9.79 -22.59 -6.37
C GLN A 288 -8.71 -22.24 -7.39
N TYR A 289 -8.22 -21.00 -7.38
CA TYR A 289 -7.15 -20.57 -8.25
C TYR A 289 -5.88 -21.43 -8.08
N MET A 290 -5.46 -21.73 -6.85
CA MET A 290 -4.29 -22.58 -6.62
C MET A 290 -4.47 -24.03 -7.11
N VAL A 291 -5.68 -24.58 -6.97
CA VAL A 291 -6.04 -25.91 -7.47
C VAL A 291 -5.99 -25.93 -9.00
N GLU A 292 -6.59 -24.96 -9.67
CA GLU A 292 -6.61 -24.87 -11.15
C GLU A 292 -5.20 -24.81 -11.74
N GLN A 293 -4.27 -24.16 -11.05
CA GLN A 293 -2.88 -24.04 -11.48
C GLN A 293 -2.08 -25.33 -11.22
N ALA A 294 -2.59 -26.22 -10.37
CA ALA A 294 -1.97 -27.49 -10.00
C ALA A 294 -2.70 -28.73 -10.58
N GLN A 295 -3.69 -28.54 -11.46
CA GLN A 295 -4.31 -29.59 -12.27
C GLN A 295 -3.50 -29.87 -13.53
#